data_AF-A0AA43LU75-F1
#
_entry.id   AF-A0AA43LU75-F1
#
_cell.length_a   1.000
_cell.length_b   1.000
_cell.length_c   1.000
_cell.angle_alpha   90.00
_cell.angle_beta   90.00
_cell.angle_gamma   90.00
#
_symmetry.space_group_name_H-M   'P 1'
#
loop_
_entity.id
_entity.type
_entity.pdbx_description
1 polymer ?
#
loop_
_entity_poly.entity_id
_entity_poly.type
_entity_poly.pdbx_seq_one_letter_code
_entity_poly.pdbx_strand_id
1 'polypeptide(L)'
;MLFKRKQRMADYPDKEKSEIVDEYSSEMSENLLKEWKKVNRKKTIKNWIITLIVLLGVFGGYKSLFSSEKTVVPTEVTDATFVKQYAENYYSYPTSEQSKKYIDKFTINNDESISYSQDVEYVSISNVQIYDVKVLATNSYRYYATASMHTKVKDTDEVTKEICFSIDYIKEGKKYFVVKPVKFVSSSIRSIDEENKSKYKFEPDSSNEQMTDKEKEDVKQTIDLFLKTYNDDYQQAKLLTSGKSVIDKLDPNTKLTLDAIQSTSKDDDTYYITTKVVEEYSDVITMKRSYYFEVSRDKNKITKMEVY
;
A
#
# COMPACT_ATOMS: atom_id res chain seq x y z
N MET A 1 -1.29 -29.37 81.58
CA MET A 1 -1.15 -30.83 81.74
C MET A 1 -2.02 -31.52 80.70
N LEU A 2 -1.45 -32.49 79.96
CA LEU A 2 -2.18 -33.41 79.07
C LEU A 2 -3.23 -34.20 79.85
N PHE A 3 -4.30 -34.69 79.19
CA PHE A 3 -4.65 -36.12 79.18
C PHE A 3 -5.61 -36.49 78.03
N LYS A 4 -5.34 -37.66 77.45
CA LYS A 4 -5.98 -38.35 76.32
C LYS A 4 -7.06 -39.35 76.78
N ARG A 5 -7.79 -39.92 75.78
CA ARG A 5 -8.33 -41.31 75.61
C ARG A 5 -9.84 -41.45 75.81
N LYS A 6 -10.60 -42.35 75.15
CA LYS A 6 -10.38 -43.45 74.15
C LYS A 6 -11.77 -43.93 73.64
N GLN A 7 -11.83 -44.47 72.40
CA GLN A 7 -12.47 -45.73 71.88
C GLN A 7 -13.82 -46.24 72.51
N ARG A 8 -14.79 -46.87 71.83
CA ARG A 8 -14.76 -47.93 70.79
C ARG A 8 -16.20 -48.27 70.29
N MET A 9 -16.30 -49.01 69.17
CA MET A 9 -17.49 -49.47 68.40
C MET A 9 -18.27 -50.68 68.99
N ALA A 10 -19.53 -50.93 68.54
CA ALA A 10 -20.00 -52.18 67.89
C ALA A 10 -21.55 -52.28 67.66
N ASP A 11 -21.94 -52.49 66.39
CA ASP A 11 -22.96 -53.34 65.71
C ASP A 11 -24.46 -53.55 66.09
N TYR A 12 -25.33 -53.04 65.17
CA TYR A 12 -26.47 -53.59 64.37
C TYR A 12 -27.65 -54.43 64.95
N PRO A 13 -28.89 -54.24 64.41
CA PRO A 13 -29.41 -55.18 63.40
C PRO A 13 -30.25 -54.62 62.22
N ASP A 14 -30.22 -55.38 61.12
CA ASP A 14 -30.89 -55.31 59.82
C ASP A 14 -32.44 -55.27 59.85
N LYS A 15 -33.03 -54.10 59.59
CA LYS A 15 -34.42 -53.97 59.08
C LYS A 15 -34.56 -52.96 57.94
N GLU A 16 -33.44 -52.48 57.41
CA GLU A 16 -33.38 -51.34 56.47
C GLU A 16 -32.99 -51.75 55.04
N LYS A 17 -32.86 -53.04 54.73
CA LYS A 17 -32.23 -53.47 53.45
C LYS A 17 -33.17 -53.61 52.24
N SER A 18 -34.50 -53.51 52.37
CA SER A 18 -35.41 -53.66 51.21
C SER A 18 -35.99 -52.35 50.67
N GLU A 19 -36.00 -51.27 51.45
CA GLU A 19 -36.39 -49.93 50.95
C GLU A 19 -35.18 -49.16 50.37
N ILE A 20 -33.97 -49.43 50.87
CA ILE A 20 -32.74 -48.78 50.41
C ILE A 20 -32.32 -49.24 48.99
N VAL A 21 -32.68 -50.46 48.55
CA VAL A 21 -32.21 -50.99 47.25
C VAL A 21 -32.99 -50.45 46.05
N ASP A 22 -34.29 -50.15 46.21
CA ASP A 22 -35.09 -49.53 45.15
C ASP A 22 -34.85 -48.01 45.03
N GLU A 23 -34.56 -47.32 46.14
CA GLU A 23 -34.19 -45.89 46.12
C GLU A 23 -32.79 -45.69 45.50
N TYR A 24 -31.82 -46.55 45.82
CA TYR A 24 -30.45 -46.48 45.26
C TYR A 24 -30.34 -46.80 43.76
N SER A 25 -31.24 -47.62 43.20
CA SER A 25 -31.25 -47.93 41.75
C SER A 25 -31.84 -46.78 40.90
N SER A 26 -32.75 -45.99 41.49
CA SER A 26 -33.33 -44.80 40.87
C SER A 26 -32.41 -43.57 40.94
N GLU A 27 -31.67 -43.40 42.05
CA GLU A 27 -30.72 -42.29 42.20
C GLU A 27 -29.44 -42.49 41.37
N MET A 28 -28.97 -43.73 41.20
CA MET A 28 -27.76 -44.02 40.42
C MET A 28 -28.00 -43.89 38.90
N SER A 29 -29.20 -44.17 38.41
CA SER A 29 -29.59 -43.98 37.02
C SER A 29 -29.86 -42.51 36.67
N GLU A 30 -30.39 -41.72 37.60
CA GLU A 30 -30.47 -40.26 37.45
C GLU A 30 -29.10 -39.57 37.47
N ASN A 31 -28.18 -40.02 38.34
CA ASN A 31 -26.85 -39.42 38.46
C ASN A 31 -25.97 -39.73 37.24
N LEU A 32 -26.07 -40.91 36.63
CA LEU A 32 -25.36 -41.25 35.39
C LEU A 32 -25.91 -40.48 34.16
N LEU A 33 -27.22 -40.22 34.09
CA LEU A 33 -27.83 -39.35 33.07
C LEU A 33 -27.48 -37.86 33.26
N LYS A 34 -27.35 -37.40 34.52
CA LYS A 34 -26.87 -36.05 34.87
C LYS A 34 -25.37 -35.88 34.54
N GLU A 35 -24.55 -36.92 34.68
CA GLU A 35 -23.14 -36.89 34.29
C GLU A 35 -22.92 -36.97 32.77
N TRP A 36 -23.68 -37.80 32.03
CA TRP A 36 -23.66 -37.83 30.56
C TRP A 36 -24.05 -36.48 29.94
N LYS A 37 -25.05 -35.79 30.52
CA LYS A 37 -25.44 -34.42 30.11
C LYS A 37 -24.41 -33.35 30.51
N LYS A 38 -23.59 -33.57 31.56
CA LYS A 38 -22.50 -32.65 31.97
C LYS A 38 -21.24 -32.79 31.12
N VAL A 39 -20.89 -34.00 30.67
CA VAL A 39 -19.71 -34.24 29.81
C VAL A 39 -19.95 -33.72 28.38
N ASN A 40 -21.15 -33.92 27.82
CA ASN A 40 -21.49 -33.40 26.49
C ASN A 40 -21.73 -31.88 26.46
N ARG A 41 -22.17 -31.26 27.58
CA ARG A 41 -22.25 -29.78 27.74
C ARG A 41 -20.88 -29.13 27.88
N LYS A 42 -19.93 -29.71 28.62
CA LYS A 42 -18.58 -29.12 28.75
C LYS A 42 -17.80 -29.09 27.43
N LYS A 43 -18.02 -30.07 26.54
CA LYS A 43 -17.39 -30.10 25.20
C LYS A 43 -18.04 -29.12 24.21
N THR A 44 -19.37 -28.93 24.26
CA THR A 44 -20.07 -27.91 23.47
C THR A 44 -19.81 -26.49 23.97
N ILE A 45 -19.72 -26.27 25.28
CA ILE A 45 -19.38 -24.95 25.87
C ILE A 45 -17.94 -24.55 25.53
N LYS A 46 -16.98 -25.50 25.54
CA LYS A 46 -15.59 -25.20 25.16
C LYS A 46 -15.48 -24.79 23.68
N ASN A 47 -16.25 -25.42 22.77
CA ASN A 47 -16.34 -24.98 21.38
C ASN A 47 -17.06 -23.64 21.25
N TRP A 48 -18.17 -23.41 21.97
CA TRP A 48 -18.89 -22.13 21.96
C TRP A 48 -18.05 -20.96 22.50
N ILE A 49 -17.23 -21.16 23.53
CA ILE A 49 -16.33 -20.13 24.06
C ILE A 49 -15.23 -19.77 23.05
N ILE A 50 -14.67 -20.76 22.33
CA ILE A 50 -13.69 -20.49 21.27
C ILE A 50 -14.36 -19.73 20.12
N THR A 51 -15.57 -20.12 19.70
CA THR A 51 -16.33 -19.37 18.69
C THR A 51 -16.71 -17.96 19.17
N LEU A 52 -17.00 -17.77 20.46
CA LEU A 52 -17.30 -16.46 21.06
C LEU A 52 -16.05 -15.57 21.18
N ILE A 53 -14.87 -16.13 21.46
CA ILE A 53 -13.59 -15.39 21.48
C ILE A 53 -13.18 -14.98 20.07
N VAL A 54 -13.39 -15.83 19.06
CA VAL A 54 -13.20 -15.47 17.66
C VAL A 54 -14.21 -14.41 17.22
N LEU A 55 -15.48 -14.50 17.65
CA LEU A 55 -16.50 -13.47 17.38
C LEU A 55 -16.23 -12.15 18.11
N LEU A 56 -15.74 -12.17 19.36
CA LEU A 56 -15.42 -10.96 20.12
C LEU A 56 -14.10 -10.31 19.69
N GLY A 57 -13.13 -11.10 19.20
CA GLY A 57 -11.95 -10.57 18.50
C GLY A 57 -12.33 -9.90 17.16
N VAL A 58 -13.40 -10.37 16.51
CA VAL A 58 -13.96 -9.74 15.32
C VAL A 58 -14.87 -8.55 15.66
N PHE A 59 -15.64 -8.54 16.74
CA PHE A 59 -16.55 -7.42 17.09
C PHE A 59 -15.90 -6.31 17.94
N GLY A 60 -14.83 -6.59 18.68
CA GLY A 60 -14.05 -5.58 19.42
C GLY A 60 -13.26 -4.63 18.51
N GLY A 61 -13.02 -5.01 17.26
CA GLY A 61 -12.42 -4.15 16.22
C GLY A 61 -13.41 -3.22 15.49
N TYR A 62 -14.73 -3.42 15.66
CA TYR A 62 -15.75 -2.65 14.92
C TYR A 62 -16.29 -1.41 15.64
N LYS A 63 -15.93 -1.18 16.91
CA LYS A 63 -16.41 -0.01 17.68
C LYS A 63 -15.43 1.16 17.78
N SER A 64 -14.18 1.02 17.32
CA SER A 64 -13.21 2.15 17.25
C SER A 64 -13.14 2.83 15.87
N LEU A 65 -13.97 2.43 14.91
CA LEU A 65 -13.92 2.94 13.53
C LEU A 65 -15.12 3.82 13.14
N PHE A 66 -16.03 4.14 14.07
CA PHE A 66 -17.13 5.08 13.82
C PHE A 66 -17.21 6.16 14.91
N SER A 67 -16.31 7.14 14.77
CA SER A 67 -16.46 8.57 15.06
C SER A 67 -15.06 9.14 14.77
N SER A 68 -14.81 10.03 13.82
CA SER A 68 -15.60 11.13 13.30
C SER A 68 -14.97 11.67 12.01
N GLU A 69 -15.76 12.46 11.29
CA GLU A 69 -15.39 13.44 10.27
C GLU A 69 -15.11 13.00 8.83
N LYS A 70 -15.80 13.72 7.95
CA LYS A 70 -15.82 13.58 6.50
C LYS A 70 -14.47 14.03 5.93
N THR A 71 -13.81 13.10 5.26
CA THR A 71 -12.94 13.40 4.13
C THR A 71 -13.02 12.20 3.19
N VAL A 72 -13.50 12.43 1.97
CA VAL A 72 -13.50 11.43 0.91
C VAL A 72 -12.04 11.22 0.52
N VAL A 73 -11.40 10.22 1.12
CA VAL A 73 -10.08 9.72 0.73
C VAL A 73 -10.31 8.42 -0.06
N PRO A 74 -9.63 8.19 -1.19
CA PRO A 74 -10.08 7.20 -2.17
C PRO A 74 -9.99 5.76 -1.65
N THR A 75 -11.08 4.99 -1.80
CA THR A 75 -11.11 3.52 -1.71
C THR A 75 -10.42 2.87 -2.93
N GLU A 76 -9.16 3.22 -3.23
CA GLU A 76 -8.53 2.95 -4.53
C GLU A 76 -7.94 1.54 -4.70
N VAL A 77 -7.44 0.89 -3.65
CA VAL A 77 -6.70 -0.39 -3.82
C VAL A 77 -7.62 -1.57 -4.14
N THR A 78 -8.82 -1.62 -3.56
CA THR A 78 -9.75 -2.75 -3.77
C THR A 78 -10.43 -2.72 -5.13
N ASP A 79 -10.73 -1.52 -5.62
CA ASP A 79 -11.43 -1.34 -6.89
C ASP A 79 -10.48 -1.60 -8.06
N ALA A 80 -9.23 -1.12 -7.95
CA ALA A 80 -8.19 -1.43 -8.92
C ALA A 80 -7.90 -2.94 -9.01
N THR A 81 -7.91 -3.62 -7.85
CA THR A 81 -7.76 -5.08 -7.79
C THR A 81 -8.91 -5.79 -8.51
N PHE A 82 -10.16 -5.34 -8.33
CA PHE A 82 -11.31 -5.90 -9.03
C PHE A 82 -11.19 -5.75 -10.55
N VAL A 83 -10.89 -4.54 -11.04
CA VAL A 83 -10.74 -4.27 -12.49
C VAL A 83 -9.66 -5.14 -13.10
N LYS A 84 -8.51 -5.23 -12.43
CA LYS A 84 -7.39 -6.07 -12.86
C LYS A 84 -7.81 -7.54 -12.97
N GLN A 85 -8.35 -8.10 -11.89
CA GLN A 85 -8.77 -9.51 -11.88
C GLN A 85 -9.87 -9.77 -12.91
N TYR A 86 -10.85 -8.88 -13.04
CA TYR A 86 -11.91 -9.02 -14.02
C TYR A 86 -11.35 -9.02 -15.44
N ALA A 87 -10.47 -8.07 -15.77
CA ALA A 87 -9.86 -7.99 -17.10
C ALA A 87 -8.96 -9.21 -17.41
N GLU A 88 -8.16 -9.66 -16.44
CA GLU A 88 -7.30 -10.85 -16.57
C GLU A 88 -8.12 -12.11 -16.88
N ASN A 89 -9.25 -12.30 -16.19
CA ASN A 89 -10.15 -13.42 -16.46
C ASN A 89 -10.91 -13.23 -17.79
N TYR A 90 -11.33 -12.00 -18.12
CA TYR A 90 -12.12 -11.69 -19.31
C TYR A 90 -11.36 -11.93 -20.62
N TYR A 91 -10.07 -11.56 -20.67
CA TYR A 91 -9.22 -11.73 -21.86
C TYR A 91 -8.45 -13.05 -21.90
N SER A 92 -8.62 -13.93 -20.90
CA SER A 92 -7.89 -15.20 -20.83
C SER A 92 -8.35 -16.20 -21.89
N TYR A 93 -7.40 -16.69 -22.69
CA TYR A 93 -7.61 -17.75 -23.66
C TYR A 93 -6.44 -18.75 -23.64
N PRO A 94 -6.70 -20.07 -23.64
CA PRO A 94 -8.00 -20.72 -23.51
C PRO A 94 -8.68 -20.39 -22.17
N THR A 95 -9.99 -20.14 -22.19
CA THR A 95 -10.72 -19.74 -20.98
C THR A 95 -10.89 -20.93 -20.05
N SER A 96 -10.31 -20.85 -18.85
CA SER A 96 -10.46 -21.89 -17.82
C SER A 96 -11.88 -21.90 -17.22
N GLU A 97 -12.30 -23.03 -16.64
CA GLU A 97 -13.58 -23.10 -15.92
C GLU A 97 -13.63 -22.12 -14.74
N GLN A 98 -12.48 -21.89 -14.08
CA GLN A 98 -12.36 -20.93 -12.99
C GLN A 98 -12.56 -19.49 -13.50
N SER A 99 -11.94 -19.14 -14.63
CA SER A 99 -12.10 -17.82 -15.25
C SER A 99 -13.55 -17.59 -15.65
N LYS A 100 -14.19 -18.59 -16.26
CA LYS A 100 -15.60 -18.53 -16.63
C LYS A 100 -16.50 -18.32 -15.41
N LYS A 101 -16.35 -19.15 -14.36
CA LYS A 101 -17.09 -19.00 -13.09
C LYS A 101 -16.86 -17.63 -12.43
N TYR A 102 -15.66 -17.08 -12.56
CA TYR A 102 -15.34 -15.76 -12.04
C TYR A 102 -16.13 -14.68 -12.81
N ILE A 103 -16.08 -14.68 -14.14
CA ILE A 103 -16.82 -13.70 -14.97
C ILE A 103 -18.33 -13.81 -14.74
N ASP A 104 -18.89 -15.03 -14.78
CA ASP A 104 -20.32 -15.30 -14.58
C ASP A 104 -20.84 -14.78 -13.24
N LYS A 105 -19.99 -14.68 -12.21
CA LYS A 105 -20.36 -14.14 -10.89
C LYS A 105 -20.59 -12.62 -10.91
N PHE A 106 -19.97 -11.92 -11.86
CA PHE A 106 -19.92 -10.47 -11.92
C PHE A 106 -20.64 -9.89 -13.14
N THR A 107 -21.29 -10.70 -13.99
CA THR A 107 -22.04 -10.26 -15.19
C THR A 107 -23.48 -10.78 -15.20
N ILE A 108 -24.39 -10.09 -15.90
CA ILE A 108 -25.79 -10.55 -16.12
C ILE A 108 -25.91 -11.36 -17.42
N ASN A 109 -25.13 -11.00 -18.45
CA ASN A 109 -25.17 -11.65 -19.77
C ASN A 109 -23.95 -12.57 -19.96
N ASN A 110 -24.16 -13.88 -19.95
CA ASN A 110 -23.11 -14.87 -20.21
C ASN A 110 -22.83 -15.10 -21.71
N ASP A 111 -23.62 -14.49 -22.61
CA ASP A 111 -23.51 -14.70 -24.06
C ASP A 111 -22.48 -13.77 -24.73
N GLU A 112 -21.86 -12.86 -23.99
CA GLU A 112 -20.93 -11.84 -24.51
C GLU A 112 -19.46 -12.25 -24.33
N SER A 113 -19.15 -13.52 -24.58
CA SER A 113 -17.78 -14.06 -24.53
C SER A 113 -16.94 -13.54 -25.69
N ILE A 114 -15.64 -13.29 -25.45
CA ILE A 114 -14.68 -13.05 -26.54
C ILE A 114 -14.51 -14.35 -27.33
N SER A 115 -14.73 -14.29 -28.65
CA SER A 115 -14.33 -15.35 -29.57
C SER A 115 -12.96 -15.03 -30.15
N TYR A 116 -12.04 -15.98 -30.07
CA TYR A 116 -10.73 -15.91 -30.70
C TYR A 116 -10.75 -16.68 -32.02
N SER A 117 -9.85 -16.34 -32.95
CA SER A 117 -9.70 -17.13 -34.17
C SER A 117 -9.13 -18.52 -33.84
N GLN A 118 -9.37 -19.50 -34.71
CA GLN A 118 -8.95 -20.90 -34.49
C GLN A 118 -7.42 -21.09 -34.43
N ASP A 119 -6.66 -20.09 -34.85
CA ASP A 119 -5.19 -20.12 -34.90
C ASP A 119 -4.53 -19.46 -33.69
N VAL A 120 -5.32 -18.81 -32.82
CA VAL A 120 -4.81 -18.34 -31.54
C VAL A 120 -4.56 -19.53 -30.63
N GLU A 121 -3.36 -19.62 -30.06
CA GLU A 121 -2.99 -20.64 -29.07
C GLU A 121 -3.28 -20.15 -27.65
N TYR A 122 -2.89 -18.92 -27.34
CA TYR A 122 -3.24 -18.28 -26.06
C TYR A 122 -3.34 -16.75 -26.17
N VAL A 123 -4.13 -16.18 -25.26
CA VAL A 123 -4.17 -14.75 -24.96
C VAL A 123 -4.18 -14.56 -23.44
N SER A 124 -3.36 -13.63 -22.97
CA SER A 124 -3.38 -13.17 -21.59
C SER A 124 -3.09 -11.67 -21.55
N ILE A 125 -3.42 -11.03 -20.43
CA ILE A 125 -3.05 -9.64 -20.19
C ILE A 125 -2.22 -9.54 -18.91
N SER A 126 -1.32 -8.56 -18.89
CA SER A 126 -0.52 -8.20 -17.71
C SER A 126 -0.44 -6.67 -17.59
N ASN A 127 0.16 -6.18 -16.50
CA ASN A 127 0.39 -4.75 -16.27
C ASN A 127 -0.88 -3.88 -16.42
N VAL A 128 -2.01 -4.35 -15.88
CA VAL A 128 -3.25 -3.57 -15.92
C VAL A 128 -3.10 -2.31 -15.07
N GLN A 129 -3.23 -1.13 -15.68
CA GLN A 129 -3.15 0.17 -15.02
C GLN A 129 -4.40 1.00 -15.32
N ILE A 130 -5.08 1.45 -14.27
CA ILE A 130 -6.21 2.36 -14.39
C ILE A 130 -5.67 3.78 -14.50
N TYR A 131 -6.11 4.52 -15.53
CA TYR A 131 -5.67 5.90 -15.76
C TYR A 131 -6.80 6.93 -15.66
N ASP A 132 -8.06 6.52 -15.75
CA ASP A 132 -9.22 7.42 -15.57
C ASP A 132 -10.42 6.68 -15.00
N VAL A 133 -11.25 7.41 -14.24
CA VAL A 133 -12.47 6.92 -13.60
C VAL A 133 -13.58 7.94 -13.83
N LYS A 134 -14.62 7.55 -14.55
CA LYS A 134 -15.81 8.40 -14.75
C LYS A 134 -16.97 7.90 -13.93
N VAL A 135 -17.59 8.79 -13.16
CA VAL A 135 -18.89 8.53 -12.52
C VAL A 135 -19.97 8.66 -13.59
N LEU A 136 -20.70 7.59 -13.85
CA LEU A 136 -21.80 7.57 -14.83
C LEU A 136 -23.14 7.93 -14.18
N ALA A 137 -23.37 7.43 -12.96
CA ALA A 137 -24.57 7.66 -12.15
C ALA A 137 -24.27 7.28 -10.69
N THR A 138 -25.26 7.37 -9.80
CA THR A 138 -25.14 6.86 -8.42
C THR A 138 -24.70 5.40 -8.44
N ASN A 139 -23.58 5.10 -7.77
CA ASN A 139 -22.97 3.77 -7.69
C ASN A 139 -22.55 3.16 -9.04
N SER A 140 -22.54 3.92 -10.14
CA SER A 140 -22.15 3.43 -11.46
C SER A 140 -20.93 4.19 -12.00
N TYR A 141 -19.95 3.43 -12.46
CA TYR A 141 -18.64 3.96 -12.82
C TYR A 141 -18.15 3.32 -14.12
N ARG A 142 -17.28 4.05 -14.83
CA ARG A 142 -16.48 3.55 -15.95
C ARG A 142 -15.01 3.72 -15.61
N TYR A 143 -14.30 2.61 -15.55
CA TYR A 143 -12.84 2.63 -15.54
C TYR A 143 -12.30 2.64 -16.95
N TYR A 144 -11.22 3.40 -17.13
CA TYR A 144 -10.35 3.32 -18.30
C TYR A 144 -8.99 2.79 -17.86
N ALA A 145 -8.53 1.75 -18.56
CA ALA A 145 -7.30 1.06 -18.21
C ALA A 145 -6.45 0.74 -19.44
N THR A 146 -5.15 0.64 -19.23
CA THR A 146 -4.19 0.04 -20.16
C THR A 146 -3.79 -1.34 -19.69
N ALA A 147 -3.38 -2.22 -20.60
CA ALA A 147 -2.74 -3.49 -20.28
C ALA A 147 -1.80 -3.95 -21.40
N SER A 148 -0.80 -4.76 -21.04
CA SER A 148 0.03 -5.50 -21.99
C SER A 148 -0.71 -6.79 -22.38
N MET A 149 -1.22 -6.87 -23.60
CA MET A 149 -1.86 -8.06 -24.13
C MET A 149 -0.81 -8.94 -24.82
N HIS A 150 -0.65 -10.14 -24.31
CA HIS A 150 0.21 -11.19 -24.83
C HIS A 150 -0.63 -12.09 -25.73
N THR A 151 -0.18 -12.30 -26.96
CA THR A 151 -0.90 -13.13 -27.93
C THR A 151 0.08 -14.04 -28.65
N LYS A 152 -0.27 -15.32 -28.69
CA LYS A 152 0.43 -16.32 -29.49
C LYS A 152 -0.53 -16.92 -30.51
N VAL A 153 -0.15 -16.82 -31.76
CA VAL A 153 -0.82 -17.48 -32.89
C VAL A 153 0.09 -18.62 -33.35
N LYS A 154 -0.50 -19.71 -33.85
CA LYS A 154 0.23 -20.85 -34.42
C LYS A 154 1.31 -20.38 -35.38
N ASP A 155 2.48 -21.02 -35.30
CA ASP A 155 3.63 -20.78 -36.18
C ASP A 155 4.18 -19.33 -36.18
N THR A 156 3.80 -18.51 -35.19
CA THR A 156 4.34 -17.15 -34.98
C THR A 156 4.96 -17.01 -33.60
N ASP A 157 5.86 -16.05 -33.41
CA ASP A 157 6.35 -15.70 -32.07
C ASP A 157 5.27 -15.03 -31.22
N GLU A 158 5.45 -15.04 -29.90
CA GLU A 158 4.60 -14.27 -29.00
C GLU A 158 4.74 -12.78 -29.31
N VAL A 159 3.60 -12.10 -29.44
CA VAL A 159 3.53 -10.65 -29.62
C VAL A 159 2.90 -10.03 -28.39
N THR A 160 3.57 -9.03 -27.83
CA THR A 160 3.02 -8.17 -26.77
C THR A 160 2.58 -6.84 -27.37
N LYS A 161 1.33 -6.44 -27.16
CA LYS A 161 0.80 -5.14 -27.57
C LYS A 161 0.12 -4.45 -26.39
N GLU A 162 0.34 -3.14 -26.27
CA GLU A 162 -0.45 -2.35 -25.34
C GLU A 162 -1.87 -2.16 -25.88
N ILE A 163 -2.85 -2.44 -25.04
CA ILE A 163 -4.28 -2.21 -25.32
C ILE A 163 -4.84 -1.20 -24.33
N CYS A 164 -5.83 -0.43 -24.78
CA CYS A 164 -6.64 0.44 -23.94
C CYS A 164 -8.06 -0.07 -23.93
N PHE A 165 -8.67 -0.22 -22.76
CA PHE A 165 -10.03 -0.69 -22.61
C PHE A 165 -10.81 0.05 -21.52
N SER A 166 -12.12 -0.13 -21.51
CA SER A 166 -13.00 0.41 -20.49
C SER A 166 -13.98 -0.64 -19.94
N ILE A 167 -14.25 -0.55 -18.65
CA ILE A 167 -15.18 -1.43 -17.91
C ILE A 167 -16.24 -0.57 -17.22
N ASP A 168 -17.51 -0.79 -17.58
CA ASP A 168 -18.65 -0.20 -16.89
C ASP A 168 -19.10 -1.14 -15.78
N TYR A 169 -19.16 -0.65 -14.55
CA TYR A 169 -19.58 -1.47 -13.41
C TYR A 169 -20.40 -0.67 -12.40
N ILE A 170 -21.18 -1.39 -11.60
CA ILE A 170 -21.90 -0.90 -10.43
C ILE A 170 -21.13 -1.34 -9.18
N LYS A 171 -21.05 -0.44 -8.19
CA LYS A 171 -20.41 -0.68 -6.90
C LYS A 171 -21.36 -0.40 -5.76
N GLU A 172 -21.58 -1.40 -4.90
CA GLU A 172 -22.27 -1.24 -3.62
C GLU A 172 -21.38 -1.77 -2.49
N GLY A 173 -20.67 -0.86 -1.82
CA GLY A 173 -19.66 -1.23 -0.83
C GLY A 173 -18.50 -2.00 -1.46
N LYS A 174 -18.34 -3.28 -1.08
CA LYS A 174 -17.33 -4.22 -1.64
C LYS A 174 -17.90 -5.18 -2.68
N LYS A 175 -19.11 -4.93 -3.17
CA LYS A 175 -19.77 -5.74 -4.19
C LYS A 175 -19.65 -5.00 -5.52
N TYR A 176 -19.23 -5.72 -6.54
CA TYR A 176 -19.01 -5.20 -7.89
C TYR A 176 -19.89 -5.97 -8.86
N PHE A 177 -20.29 -5.29 -9.92
CA PHE A 177 -21.12 -5.88 -10.95
C PHE A 177 -20.86 -5.20 -12.29
N VAL A 178 -20.37 -5.92 -13.30
CA VAL A 178 -20.09 -5.39 -14.64
C VAL A 178 -21.38 -5.39 -15.45
N VAL A 179 -21.76 -4.20 -15.92
CA VAL A 179 -23.08 -3.95 -16.54
C VAL A 179 -23.06 -4.01 -18.06
N LYS A 180 -21.87 -3.98 -18.68
CA LYS A 180 -21.69 -3.98 -20.14
C LYS A 180 -20.40 -4.70 -20.52
N PRO A 181 -20.29 -5.23 -21.76
CA PRO A 181 -19.07 -5.87 -22.21
C PRO A 181 -17.92 -4.87 -22.26
N VAL A 182 -16.70 -5.38 -22.02
CA VAL A 182 -15.48 -4.58 -22.01
C VAL A 182 -15.23 -4.03 -23.41
N LYS A 183 -14.94 -2.73 -23.51
CA LYS A 183 -14.73 -2.06 -24.80
C LYS A 183 -13.27 -1.67 -24.97
N PHE A 184 -12.69 -1.97 -26.12
CA PHE A 184 -11.49 -1.28 -26.56
C PHE A 184 -11.80 0.20 -26.76
N VAL A 185 -10.88 1.06 -26.32
CA VAL A 185 -10.99 2.52 -26.44
C VAL A 185 -9.68 3.07 -27.00
N SER A 186 -9.71 4.25 -27.62
CA SER A 186 -8.47 4.94 -27.96
C SER A 186 -7.75 5.40 -26.69
N SER A 187 -6.42 5.40 -26.72
CA SER A 187 -5.60 5.86 -25.59
C SER A 187 -6.00 7.28 -25.17
N SER A 188 -6.10 7.51 -23.86
CA SER A 188 -6.22 8.88 -23.33
C SER A 188 -5.55 9.06 -21.98
N ILE A 189 -4.31 8.55 -21.86
CA ILE A 189 -3.34 9.18 -20.95
C ILE A 189 -2.97 10.51 -21.61
N ARG A 190 -3.33 11.63 -20.98
CA ARG A 190 -2.98 12.96 -21.48
C ARG A 190 -1.85 13.51 -20.63
N SER A 191 -0.79 14.01 -21.28
CA SER A 191 0.17 14.86 -20.58
C SER A 191 -0.51 16.15 -20.17
N ILE A 192 -0.06 16.75 -19.08
CA ILE A 192 -0.34 18.17 -18.80
C ILE A 192 0.16 18.98 -20.01
N ASP A 193 -0.61 19.96 -20.46
CA ASP A 193 -0.19 20.85 -21.54
C ASP A 193 1.00 21.74 -21.12
N GLU A 194 1.73 22.29 -22.09
CA GLU A 194 2.94 23.08 -21.80
C GLU A 194 2.65 24.36 -20.97
N GLU A 195 1.47 24.97 -21.13
CA GLU A 195 1.06 26.15 -20.36
C GLU A 195 0.86 25.82 -18.88
N ASN A 196 0.31 24.65 -18.58
CA ASN A 196 0.16 24.17 -17.23
C ASN A 196 1.47 23.60 -16.68
N LYS A 197 2.35 23.02 -17.51
CA LYS A 197 3.69 22.58 -17.08
C LYS A 197 4.56 23.75 -16.62
N SER A 198 4.50 24.90 -17.30
CA SER A 198 5.34 26.06 -16.95
C SER A 198 5.06 26.58 -15.53
N LYS A 199 3.82 26.42 -15.02
CA LYS A 199 3.41 26.80 -13.66
C LYS A 199 4.15 26.02 -12.55
N TYR A 200 4.78 24.90 -12.89
CA TYR A 200 5.50 24.04 -11.94
C TYR A 200 7.01 24.04 -12.17
N LYS A 201 7.54 24.87 -13.08
CA LYS A 201 8.98 24.99 -13.25
C LYS A 201 9.58 25.71 -12.05
N PHE A 202 10.63 25.13 -11.48
CA PHE A 202 11.46 25.83 -10.50
C PHE A 202 12.24 26.93 -11.22
N GLU A 203 12.09 28.16 -10.75
CA GLU A 203 12.88 29.31 -11.21
C GLU A 203 13.81 29.72 -10.07
N PRO A 204 15.14 29.56 -10.24
CA PRO A 204 16.11 29.99 -9.25
C PRO A 204 16.02 31.49 -8.97
N ASP A 205 15.95 31.89 -7.70
CA ASP A 205 16.04 33.31 -7.37
C ASP A 205 17.40 33.86 -7.81
N SER A 206 17.39 35.08 -8.34
CA SER A 206 18.58 35.76 -8.83
C SER A 206 18.44 37.26 -8.65
N SER A 207 19.54 37.97 -8.84
CA SER A 207 19.64 39.41 -8.72
C SER A 207 20.42 39.99 -9.89
N ASN A 208 20.29 41.29 -10.10
CA ASN A 208 20.99 42.00 -11.17
C ASN A 208 22.47 42.29 -10.83
N GLU A 209 22.85 42.20 -9.56
CA GLU A 209 24.21 42.48 -9.14
C GLU A 209 25.09 41.22 -9.26
N GLN A 210 26.27 41.43 -9.86
CA GLN A 210 27.22 40.37 -10.15
C GLN A 210 28.22 40.22 -9.00
N MET A 211 28.63 38.97 -8.77
CA MET A 211 29.72 38.67 -7.84
C MET A 211 31.08 39.02 -8.47
N THR A 212 31.99 39.53 -7.65
CA THR A 212 33.40 39.70 -8.00
C THR A 212 34.10 38.34 -8.11
N ASP A 213 35.25 38.27 -8.78
CA ASP A 213 35.99 37.00 -8.93
C ASP A 213 36.43 36.42 -7.59
N LYS A 214 36.76 37.28 -6.63
CA LYS A 214 37.05 36.85 -5.26
C LYS A 214 35.82 36.23 -4.60
N GLU A 215 34.67 36.88 -4.66
CA GLU A 215 33.43 36.33 -4.08
C GLU A 215 33.04 35.01 -4.74
N LYS A 216 33.24 34.86 -6.05
CA LYS A 216 32.99 33.60 -6.77
C LYS A 216 33.87 32.47 -6.26
N GLU A 217 35.16 32.73 -6.06
CA GLU A 217 36.10 31.74 -5.53
C GLU A 217 35.77 31.38 -4.07
N ASP A 218 35.45 32.37 -3.23
CA ASP A 218 35.08 32.15 -1.84
C ASP A 218 33.80 31.29 -1.72
N VAL A 219 32.79 31.56 -2.56
CA VAL A 219 31.55 30.77 -2.56
C VAL A 219 31.75 29.39 -3.17
N LYS A 220 32.60 29.24 -4.19
CA LYS A 220 32.98 27.93 -4.71
C LYS A 220 33.59 27.05 -3.62
N GLN A 221 34.55 27.59 -2.88
CA GLN A 221 35.19 26.89 -1.75
C GLN A 221 34.18 26.55 -0.65
N THR A 222 33.23 27.44 -0.40
CA THR A 222 32.15 27.20 0.58
C THR A 222 31.26 26.03 0.15
N ILE A 223 30.84 25.98 -1.12
CA ILE A 223 30.03 24.88 -1.67
C ILE A 223 30.84 23.58 -1.68
N ASP A 224 32.09 23.61 -2.12
CA ASP A 224 32.98 22.44 -2.14
C ASP A 224 33.19 21.86 -0.74
N LEU A 225 33.48 22.72 0.24
CA LEU A 225 33.63 22.32 1.64
C LEU A 225 32.34 21.71 2.18
N PHE A 226 31.21 22.35 1.88
CA PHE A 226 29.90 21.84 2.29
C PHE A 226 29.62 20.46 1.70
N LEU A 227 29.75 20.27 0.39
CA LEU A 227 29.47 18.98 -0.27
C LEU A 227 30.38 17.87 0.25
N LYS A 228 31.67 18.14 0.45
CA LYS A 228 32.60 17.19 1.07
C LYS A 228 32.15 16.80 2.48
N THR A 229 31.87 17.81 3.31
CA THR A 229 31.39 17.59 4.68
C THR A 229 30.06 16.83 4.68
N TYR A 230 29.18 17.09 3.71
CA TYR A 230 27.88 16.44 3.61
C TYR A 230 27.96 14.97 3.21
N ASN A 231 28.90 14.63 2.33
CA ASN A 231 29.21 13.23 2.02
C ASN A 231 29.77 12.48 3.23
N ASP A 232 30.60 13.13 4.04
CA ASP A 232 31.33 12.48 5.12
C ASP A 232 30.54 12.41 6.44
N ASP A 233 29.94 13.53 6.87
CA ASP A 233 29.23 13.65 8.15
C ASP A 233 28.05 14.64 8.07
N TYR A 234 26.84 14.07 8.08
CA TYR A 234 25.58 14.80 8.11
C TYR A 234 25.50 15.83 9.26
N GLN A 235 25.95 15.49 10.46
CA GLN A 235 25.84 16.40 11.61
C GLN A 235 26.78 17.61 11.46
N GLN A 236 27.99 17.39 10.91
CA GLN A 236 28.91 18.49 10.61
C GLN A 236 28.38 19.38 9.47
N ALA A 237 27.83 18.77 8.43
CA ALA A 237 27.25 19.51 7.31
C ALA A 237 26.10 20.42 7.76
N LYS A 238 25.27 19.99 8.70
CA LYS A 238 24.22 20.84 9.29
C LYS A 238 24.78 22.11 9.94
N LEU A 239 25.98 22.07 10.51
CA LEU A 239 26.60 23.26 11.13
C LEU A 239 26.97 24.32 10.10
N LEU A 240 27.18 23.92 8.84
CA LEU A 240 27.43 24.81 7.69
C LEU A 240 26.13 25.38 7.08
N THR A 241 24.97 25.00 7.61
CA THR A 241 23.67 25.52 7.20
C THR A 241 23.09 26.47 8.24
N SER A 242 22.19 27.37 7.81
CA SER A 242 21.50 28.31 8.68
C SER A 242 20.18 27.76 9.26
N GLY A 243 19.71 26.58 8.84
CA GLY A 243 18.42 26.02 9.23
C GLY A 243 18.44 24.49 9.38
N LYS A 244 17.56 23.95 10.23
CA LYS A 244 17.51 22.50 10.50
C LYS A 244 17.00 21.64 9.33
N SER A 245 16.33 22.26 8.37
CA SER A 245 15.63 21.64 7.23
C SER A 245 16.24 21.98 5.87
N VAL A 246 17.45 22.55 5.83
CA VAL A 246 18.12 22.89 4.57
C VAL A 246 18.56 21.62 3.84
N ILE A 247 18.89 20.56 4.59
CA ILE A 247 19.45 19.31 4.05
C ILE A 247 18.88 18.09 4.77
N ASP A 248 18.61 17.05 3.99
CA ASP A 248 18.29 15.71 4.49
C ASP A 248 19.54 14.87 4.66
N LYS A 249 19.44 13.66 5.22
CA LYS A 249 20.60 12.76 5.29
C LYS A 249 20.75 12.03 3.96
N LEU A 250 21.95 12.06 3.36
CA LEU A 250 22.25 11.28 2.15
C LEU A 250 22.19 9.78 2.45
N ASP A 251 21.84 8.99 1.43
CA ASP A 251 22.06 7.55 1.46
C ASP A 251 23.57 7.29 1.61
N PRO A 252 24.01 6.31 2.43
CA PRO A 252 25.43 6.03 2.65
C PRO A 252 26.24 5.72 1.39
N ASN A 253 25.59 5.33 0.30
CA ASN A 253 26.24 5.02 -0.97
C ASN A 253 26.23 6.19 -1.97
N THR A 254 25.65 7.34 -1.59
CA THR A 254 25.56 8.52 -2.45
C THR A 254 26.72 9.47 -2.16
N LYS A 255 27.34 10.00 -3.22
CA LYS A 255 28.36 11.05 -3.13
C LYS A 255 28.02 12.20 -4.07
N LEU A 256 28.18 13.42 -3.58
CA LEU A 256 27.98 14.65 -4.33
C LEU A 256 29.31 15.35 -4.57
N THR A 257 29.60 15.71 -5.81
CA THR A 257 30.82 16.46 -6.18
C THR A 257 30.45 17.65 -7.06
N LEU A 258 30.97 18.83 -6.73
CA LEU A 258 30.81 20.01 -7.57
C LEU A 258 31.52 19.82 -8.92
N ASP A 259 30.79 19.97 -10.01
CA ASP A 259 31.32 19.86 -11.38
C ASP A 259 31.60 21.26 -11.94
N ALA A 260 30.61 22.14 -11.89
CA ALA A 260 30.73 23.50 -12.42
C ALA A 260 29.79 24.47 -11.71
N ILE A 261 30.18 25.75 -11.66
CA ILE A 261 29.27 26.85 -11.34
C ILE A 261 28.70 27.38 -12.66
N GLN A 262 27.36 27.42 -12.79
CA GLN A 262 26.68 27.85 -14.00
C GLN A 262 26.35 29.34 -13.98
N SER A 263 25.86 29.84 -12.84
CA SER A 263 25.53 31.24 -12.67
C SER A 263 25.70 31.66 -11.21
N THR A 264 25.98 32.94 -11.03
CA THR A 264 26.20 33.57 -9.72
C THR A 264 25.63 34.98 -9.76
N SER A 265 24.88 35.36 -8.74
CA SER A 265 24.47 36.74 -8.51
C SER A 265 24.39 37.00 -7.01
N LYS A 266 24.21 38.25 -6.60
CA LYS A 266 24.15 38.62 -5.18
C LYS A 266 23.21 39.78 -4.92
N ASP A 267 22.66 39.83 -3.72
CA ASP A 267 22.11 41.06 -3.16
C ASP A 267 22.88 41.46 -1.89
N ASP A 268 22.30 42.35 -1.08
CA ASP A 268 22.93 42.83 0.16
C ASP A 268 23.25 41.69 1.15
N ASP A 269 22.43 40.63 1.19
CA ASP A 269 22.45 39.61 2.24
C ASP A 269 22.80 38.21 1.74
N THR A 270 22.60 37.91 0.46
CA THR A 270 22.58 36.56 -0.10
C THR A 270 23.37 36.46 -1.39
N TYR A 271 24.14 35.38 -1.51
CA TYR A 271 24.67 34.90 -2.78
C TYR A 271 23.71 33.84 -3.36
N TYR A 272 23.39 34.00 -4.63
CA TYR A 272 22.54 33.09 -5.40
C TYR A 272 23.39 32.34 -6.43
N ILE A 273 23.43 31.01 -6.31
CA ILE A 273 24.35 30.19 -7.12
C ILE A 273 23.60 29.03 -7.74
N THR A 274 23.71 28.90 -9.05
CA THR A 274 23.35 27.67 -9.76
C THR A 274 24.61 26.89 -10.09
N THR A 275 24.64 25.61 -9.77
CA THR A 275 25.76 24.71 -10.05
C THR A 275 25.31 23.45 -10.78
N LYS A 276 26.27 22.79 -11.42
CA LYS A 276 26.18 21.39 -11.77
C LYS A 276 26.91 20.58 -10.70
N VAL A 277 26.21 19.59 -10.17
CA VAL A 277 26.76 18.62 -9.21
C VAL A 277 26.65 17.23 -9.84
N VAL A 278 27.73 16.48 -9.73
CA VAL A 278 27.77 15.06 -10.04
C VAL A 278 27.33 14.28 -8.81
N GLU A 279 26.27 13.52 -8.96
CA GLU A 279 25.73 12.60 -7.96
C GLU A 279 26.08 11.17 -8.37
N GLU A 280 26.86 10.49 -7.54
CA GLU A 280 27.29 9.11 -7.74
C GLU A 280 26.61 8.21 -6.71
N TYR A 281 26.08 7.07 -7.15
CA TYR A 281 25.49 6.06 -6.26
C TYR A 281 26.22 4.72 -6.43
N SER A 282 26.82 4.22 -5.35
CA SER A 282 27.55 2.94 -5.28
C SER A 282 28.58 2.73 -6.41
N ASP A 283 29.15 3.80 -6.96
CA ASP A 283 30.07 3.79 -8.11
C ASP A 283 29.50 3.12 -9.39
N VAL A 284 28.18 2.92 -9.47
CA VAL A 284 27.49 2.26 -10.60
C VAL A 284 26.57 3.20 -11.38
N ILE A 285 26.11 4.28 -10.75
CA ILE A 285 25.26 5.29 -11.37
C ILE A 285 25.93 6.65 -11.18
N THR A 286 26.06 7.41 -12.26
CA THR A 286 26.55 8.79 -12.24
C THR A 286 25.51 9.69 -12.91
N MET A 287 25.06 10.73 -12.21
CA MET A 287 24.06 11.69 -12.69
C MET A 287 24.63 13.11 -12.59
N LYS A 288 24.41 13.93 -13.62
CA LYS A 288 24.67 15.37 -13.56
C LYS A 288 23.37 16.12 -13.33
N ARG A 289 23.23 16.78 -12.17
CA ARG A 289 22.02 17.52 -11.78
C ARG A 289 22.32 18.99 -11.58
N SER A 290 21.29 19.83 -11.76
CA SER A 290 21.36 21.24 -11.40
C SER A 290 21.01 21.38 -9.93
N TYR A 291 21.87 22.11 -9.21
CA TYR A 291 21.63 22.47 -7.83
C TYR A 291 21.59 23.99 -7.71
N TYR A 292 20.66 24.48 -6.92
CA TYR A 292 20.55 25.87 -6.55
C TYR A 292 20.92 26.04 -5.08
N PHE A 293 21.79 27.01 -4.81
CA PHE A 293 22.24 27.36 -3.47
C PHE A 293 21.94 28.83 -3.18
N GLU A 294 21.44 29.08 -1.98
CA GLU A 294 21.50 30.40 -1.35
C GLU A 294 22.53 30.33 -0.22
N VAL A 295 23.46 31.29 -0.20
CA VAL A 295 24.50 31.40 0.83
C VAL A 295 24.41 32.78 1.46
N SER A 296 24.23 32.87 2.78
CA SER A 296 24.19 34.18 3.42
C SER A 296 25.58 34.79 3.50
N ARG A 297 25.69 36.06 3.12
CA ARG A 297 26.94 36.80 2.98
C ARG A 297 27.60 37.09 4.33
N ASP A 298 26.79 37.28 5.37
CA ASP A 298 27.24 37.60 6.72
C ASP A 298 27.82 36.38 7.46
N LYS A 299 27.18 35.22 7.33
CA LYS A 299 27.53 33.98 8.06
C LYS A 299 28.34 33.01 7.23
N ASN A 300 28.39 33.20 5.91
CA ASN A 300 28.92 32.25 4.95
C ASN A 300 28.35 30.84 5.15
N LYS A 301 27.02 30.76 5.29
CA LYS A 301 26.29 29.52 5.53
C LYS A 301 25.23 29.30 4.47
N ILE A 302 25.00 28.03 4.13
CA ILE A 302 23.95 27.66 3.19
C ILE A 302 22.59 27.85 3.86
N THR A 303 21.76 28.70 3.25
CA THR A 303 20.39 28.96 3.70
C THR A 303 19.37 28.11 2.94
N LYS A 304 19.70 27.71 1.70
CA LYS A 304 18.85 26.88 0.84
C LYS A 304 19.69 26.03 -0.08
N MET A 305 19.25 24.80 -0.33
CA MET A 305 19.82 23.87 -1.30
C MET A 305 18.66 23.13 -1.97
N GLU A 306 18.49 23.33 -3.28
CA GLU A 306 17.42 22.71 -4.06
C GLU A 306 17.98 22.02 -5.30
N VAL A 307 17.43 20.85 -5.62
CA VAL A 307 17.76 20.10 -6.85
C VAL A 307 16.59 20.24 -7.83
N TYR A 308 16.89 20.55 -9.09
CA TYR A 308 15.89 20.79 -10.13
C TYR A 308 16.40 20.43 -11.54
#